data_AF-A0A3P6TYW7-F1
#
_entry.id   AF-A0A3P6TYW7-F1
#
_cell.length_a   1.000
_cell.length_b   1.000
_cell.length_c   1.000
_cell.angle_alpha   90.00
_cell.angle_beta   90.00
_cell.angle_gamma   90.00
#
_symmetry.space_group_name_H-M   'P 1'
#
loop_
_entity.id
_entity.type
_entity.pdbx_description
1 polymer ?
#
loop_
_entity_poly.entity_id
_entity_poly.type
_entity_poly.pdbx_seq_one_letter_code
_entity_poly.pdbx_strand_id
1 'polypeptide(L)'
;MDMAIRYIERSFTLSAGLLATILLTALRGEIPKLFSNDPGVIEMAKDYFPSMITFQFIDAINGINMGIVRGVGKQKIGAVVCCVCMYLIGGPAGLSLMFLTNLRVSGFWWGLSIGALAQAVSYTIINVRIDWTRECERAAKRTVINFVGDTNEAKIENADSPPGYDFRGEKLYNEEKEDDEEEEEEEGREPVKGCPPKVLLTRSLFVSIMVLTVIVSVCCRLFLDWSNYFPSYCLLRNSTLLPIPKKSDRLANPQQFKWLQRDCIDILPSQ
;
A
#
# COMPACT_ATOMS: atom_id res chain seq x y z
N MET A 1 26.41 10.36 -10.08
CA MET A 1 25.19 11.07 -9.64
C MET A 1 24.04 10.11 -9.39
N ASP A 2 23.83 9.11 -10.26
CA ASP A 2 22.74 8.13 -10.16
C ASP A 2 22.76 7.24 -8.91
N MET A 3 23.94 6.90 -8.39
CA MET A 3 24.02 6.14 -7.12
C MET A 3 23.58 6.99 -5.92
N ALA A 4 23.87 8.28 -5.91
CA ALA A 4 23.55 9.18 -4.80
C ALA A 4 22.03 9.44 -4.71
N ILE A 5 21.36 9.63 -5.84
CA ILE A 5 19.89 9.78 -5.89
C ILE A 5 19.20 8.50 -5.40
N ARG A 6 19.64 7.33 -5.90
CA ARG A 6 19.16 6.02 -5.44
C ARG A 6 19.39 5.79 -3.93
N TYR A 7 20.49 6.30 -3.39
CA TYR A 7 20.82 6.17 -1.97
C TYR A 7 19.95 7.11 -1.11
N ILE A 8 19.72 8.34 -1.57
CA ILE A 8 18.90 9.34 -0.87
C ILE A 8 17.44 8.90 -0.81
N GLU A 9 16.87 8.41 -1.92
CA GLU A 9 15.48 7.91 -1.95
C GLU A 9 15.29 6.69 -1.04
N ARG A 10 16.20 5.72 -1.11
CA ARG A 10 16.18 4.55 -0.21
C ARG A 10 16.34 4.98 1.25
N SER A 11 17.19 5.95 1.55
CA SER A 11 17.40 6.44 2.92
C SER A 11 16.18 7.17 3.49
N PHE A 12 15.51 7.99 2.68
CA PHE A 12 14.30 8.71 3.10
C PHE A 12 13.13 7.77 3.38
N THR A 13 12.90 6.78 2.53
CA THR A 13 11.78 5.87 2.78
C THR A 13 12.10 4.84 3.85
N LEU A 14 13.37 4.44 4.03
CA LEU A 14 13.78 3.67 5.21
C LEU A 14 13.51 4.45 6.51
N SER A 15 13.81 5.76 6.55
CA SER A 15 13.53 6.57 7.73
C SER A 15 12.02 6.75 7.96
N ALA A 16 11.22 6.94 6.91
CA ALA A 16 9.76 7.00 7.01
C ALA A 16 9.14 5.67 7.46
N GLY A 17 9.62 4.54 6.91
CA GLY A 17 9.20 3.20 7.30
C GLY A 17 9.58 2.87 8.74
N LEU A 18 10.78 3.24 9.18
CA LEU A 18 11.21 3.14 10.58
C LEU A 18 10.33 4.00 11.49
N LEU A 19 10.06 5.25 11.12
CA LEU A 19 9.20 6.14 11.89
C LEU A 19 7.79 5.55 12.04
N ALA A 20 7.20 5.04 10.95
CA ALA A 20 5.89 4.38 10.99
C ALA A 20 5.91 3.14 11.90
N THR A 21 6.97 2.33 11.82
CA THR A 21 7.17 1.14 12.66
C THR A 21 7.28 1.52 14.15
N ILE A 22 8.04 2.57 14.46
CA ILE A 22 8.18 3.11 15.83
C ILE A 22 6.82 3.61 16.34
N LEU A 23 6.10 4.37 15.52
CA LEU A 23 4.79 4.91 15.87
C LEU A 23 3.76 3.80 16.13
N LEU A 24 3.70 2.79 15.26
CA LEU A 24 2.82 1.62 15.44
C LEU A 24 3.20 0.81 16.68
N THR A 25 4.48 0.69 16.98
CA THR A 25 4.96 0.02 18.20
C THR A 25 4.58 0.79 19.45
N ALA A 26 4.76 2.11 19.45
CA ALA A 26 4.40 2.99 20.57
C ALA A 26 2.89 3.00 20.82
N LEU A 27 2.09 2.99 19.75
CA LEU A 27 0.63 3.05 19.83
C LEU A 27 -0.05 1.67 19.87
N ARG A 28 0.71 0.56 19.92
CA ARG A 28 0.17 -0.81 19.87
C ARG A 28 -0.89 -1.11 20.94
N GLY A 29 -0.82 -0.43 22.09
CA GLY A 29 -1.78 -0.57 23.19
C GLY A 29 -3.06 0.24 23.01
N GLU A 30 -3.02 1.33 22.23
CA GLU A 30 -4.12 2.28 22.07
C GLU A 30 -4.88 2.05 20.75
N ILE A 31 -4.20 1.63 19.68
CA ILE A 31 -4.81 1.37 18.37
C ILE A 31 -5.99 0.38 18.48
N PRO A 32 -5.88 -0.77 19.16
CA PRO A 32 -7.02 -1.70 19.27
C PRO A 32 -8.22 -1.11 20.00
N LYS A 33 -8.00 -0.22 20.98
CA LYS A 33 -9.07 0.48 21.71
C LYS A 33 -9.79 1.48 20.84
N LEU A 34 -9.10 2.02 19.83
CA LEU A 34 -9.77 2.81 18.81
C LEU A 34 -10.77 1.94 18.07
N PHE A 35 -10.44 0.67 17.76
CA PHE A 35 -11.25 -0.23 16.92
C PHE A 35 -12.33 -1.05 17.64
N SER A 36 -12.17 -1.35 18.92
CA SER A 36 -13.13 -2.13 19.70
C SER A 36 -13.19 -1.65 21.14
N ASN A 37 -14.37 -1.80 21.77
CA ASN A 37 -14.54 -1.64 23.21
C ASN A 37 -14.49 -2.97 23.97
N ASP A 38 -14.39 -4.09 23.23
CA ASP A 38 -14.32 -5.44 23.78
C ASP A 38 -12.91 -5.73 24.32
N PRO A 39 -12.75 -6.02 25.63
CA PRO A 39 -11.45 -6.31 26.22
C PRO A 39 -10.74 -7.52 25.60
N GLY A 40 -11.47 -8.57 25.25
CA GLY A 40 -10.94 -9.79 24.65
C GLY A 40 -10.39 -9.53 23.24
N VAL A 41 -11.09 -8.73 22.43
CA VAL A 41 -10.60 -8.31 21.11
C VAL A 41 -9.36 -7.41 21.24
N ILE A 42 -9.34 -6.50 22.22
CA ILE A 42 -8.18 -5.63 22.47
C ILE A 42 -6.95 -6.44 22.89
N GLU A 43 -7.13 -7.44 23.75
CA GLU A 43 -6.04 -8.31 24.20
C GLU A 43 -5.52 -9.19 23.07
N MET A 44 -6.41 -9.86 22.33
CA MET A 44 -6.05 -10.62 21.13
C MET A 44 -5.33 -9.75 20.10
N ALA A 45 -5.76 -8.50 19.94
CA ALA A 45 -5.08 -7.55 19.06
C ALA A 45 -3.64 -7.31 19.47
N LYS A 46 -3.39 -7.01 20.75
CA LYS A 46 -2.02 -6.74 21.23
C LYS A 46 -1.05 -7.89 20.96
N ASP A 47 -1.53 -9.13 20.94
CA ASP A 47 -0.70 -10.32 20.73
C ASP A 47 -0.19 -10.48 19.29
N TYR A 48 -0.96 -10.10 18.27
CA TYR A 48 -0.51 -10.18 16.86
C TYR A 48 0.11 -8.90 16.32
N PHE A 49 0.09 -7.78 17.06
CA PHE A 49 0.73 -6.53 16.64
C PHE A 49 2.22 -6.68 16.30
N PRO A 50 3.05 -7.44 17.04
CA PRO A 50 4.46 -7.61 16.70
C PRO A 50 4.67 -8.17 15.29
N SER A 51 3.93 -9.22 14.90
CA SER A 51 4.05 -9.82 13.56
C SER A 51 3.50 -8.90 12.48
N MET A 52 2.42 -8.15 12.75
CA MET A 52 1.90 -7.11 11.87
C MET A 52 2.90 -5.97 11.65
N ILE A 53 3.59 -5.51 12.70
CA ILE A 53 4.60 -4.45 12.62
C ILE A 53 5.80 -4.90 11.78
N THR A 54 6.24 -6.15 11.93
CA THR A 54 7.29 -6.73 11.07
C THR A 54 6.87 -6.74 9.60
N PHE A 55 5.65 -7.19 9.30
CA PHE A 55 5.11 -7.14 7.93
C PHE A 55 5.12 -5.70 7.38
N GLN A 56 4.64 -4.73 8.16
CA GLN A 56 4.56 -3.33 7.74
C GLN A 56 5.93 -2.74 7.37
N PHE A 57 6.98 -3.09 8.11
CA PHE A 57 8.33 -2.65 7.81
C PHE A 57 8.82 -3.20 6.45
N ILE A 58 8.58 -4.48 6.18
CA ILE A 58 8.93 -5.10 4.91
C ILE A 58 8.10 -4.51 3.76
N ASP A 59 6.81 -4.25 4.01
CA ASP A 59 5.91 -3.64 3.04
C ASP A 59 6.34 -2.23 2.65
N ALA A 60 6.88 -1.44 3.59
CA ALA A 60 7.47 -0.14 3.28
C ALA A 60 8.64 -0.24 2.28
N ILE A 61 9.49 -1.28 2.39
CA ILE A 61 10.57 -1.55 1.43
C ILE A 61 9.99 -1.95 0.07
N ASN A 62 8.95 -2.79 0.06
CA ASN A 62 8.25 -3.18 -1.17
C ASN A 62 7.61 -1.98 -1.88
N GLY A 63 7.07 -1.01 -1.15
CA GLY A 63 6.50 0.21 -1.71
C GLY A 63 7.49 0.99 -2.58
N ILE A 64 8.72 1.17 -2.11
CA ILE A 64 9.81 1.84 -2.86
C ILE A 64 10.13 1.04 -4.13
N ASN A 65 10.42 -0.24 -3.92
CA ASN A 65 10.85 -1.14 -4.96
C ASN A 65 9.82 -1.22 -6.09
N MET A 66 8.54 -1.30 -5.73
CA MET A 66 7.42 -1.32 -6.65
C MET A 66 7.21 0.05 -7.32
N GLY A 67 7.51 1.15 -6.63
CA GLY A 67 7.53 2.50 -7.20
C GLY A 67 8.56 2.62 -8.33
N ILE A 68 9.78 2.11 -8.13
CA ILE A 68 10.84 2.09 -9.14
C ILE A 68 10.42 1.29 -10.38
N VAL A 69 9.92 0.07 -10.18
CA VAL A 69 9.46 -0.81 -11.27
C VAL A 69 8.36 -0.15 -12.11
N ARG A 70 7.42 0.57 -11.47
CA ARG A 70 6.40 1.36 -12.17
C ARG A 70 6.99 2.58 -12.88
N GLY A 71 7.95 3.25 -12.27
CA GLY A 71 8.63 4.43 -12.83
C GLY A 71 9.34 4.13 -14.15
N VAL A 72 9.95 2.94 -14.28
CA VAL A 72 10.59 2.49 -15.54
C VAL A 72 9.61 1.86 -16.54
N GLY A 73 8.32 1.71 -16.18
CA GLY A 73 7.32 1.11 -17.06
C GLY A 73 7.36 -0.42 -17.14
N LYS A 74 7.98 -1.09 -16.16
CA LYS A 74 8.07 -2.57 -16.08
C LYS A 74 6.97 -3.16 -15.17
N GLN A 75 5.76 -2.57 -15.18
CA GLN A 75 4.66 -2.99 -14.29
C GLN A 75 4.22 -4.45 -14.48
N LYS A 76 4.35 -5.01 -15.70
CA LYS A 76 3.99 -6.42 -15.98
C LYS A 76 4.84 -7.37 -15.13
N ILE A 77 6.16 -7.21 -15.18
CA ILE A 77 7.11 -7.98 -14.35
C ILE A 77 6.81 -7.75 -12.86
N GLY A 78 6.54 -6.50 -12.48
CA GLY A 78 6.12 -6.15 -11.13
C GLY A 78 4.91 -6.97 -10.64
N ALA A 79 3.86 -7.03 -11.45
CA ALA A 79 2.64 -7.75 -11.13
C ALA A 79 2.88 -9.27 -11.00
N VAL A 80 3.68 -9.86 -11.89
CA VAL A 80 4.02 -11.30 -11.83
C VAL A 80 4.74 -11.63 -10.53
N VAL A 81 5.76 -10.85 -10.15
CA VAL A 81 6.51 -11.05 -8.90
C VAL A 81 5.59 -10.92 -7.69
N CYS A 82 4.73 -9.91 -7.66
CA CYS A 82 3.71 -9.74 -6.60
C CYS A 82 2.82 -10.98 -6.50
N CYS A 83 2.26 -11.45 -7.62
CA CYS A 83 1.38 -12.62 -7.65
C CYS A 83 2.09 -13.87 -7.12
N VAL A 84 3.29 -14.17 -7.62
CA VAL A 84 4.06 -15.35 -7.20
C VAL A 84 4.41 -15.28 -5.71
N CYS A 85 5.01 -14.18 -5.26
CA CYS A 85 5.47 -14.07 -3.88
C CYS A 85 4.30 -14.02 -2.88
N MET A 86 3.20 -13.32 -3.19
CA MET A 86 2.08 -13.22 -2.26
C MET A 86 1.14 -14.42 -2.32
N TYR A 87 0.82 -14.94 -3.50
CA TYR A 87 -0.19 -16.01 -3.61
C TYR A 87 0.41 -17.41 -3.58
N LEU A 88 1.66 -17.61 -4.03
CA LEU A 88 2.28 -18.95 -4.02
C LEU A 88 3.20 -19.19 -2.83
N ILE A 89 3.69 -18.12 -2.19
CA ILE A 89 4.55 -18.24 -1.00
C ILE A 89 3.81 -17.70 0.24
N GLY A 90 3.47 -16.42 0.24
CA GLY A 90 2.87 -15.75 1.41
C GLY A 90 1.53 -16.35 1.84
N GLY A 91 0.62 -16.60 0.89
CA GLY A 91 -0.69 -17.18 1.14
C GLY A 91 -0.62 -18.59 1.73
N PRO A 92 0.03 -19.55 1.06
CA PRO A 92 0.19 -20.90 1.58
C PRO A 92 0.92 -20.94 2.93
N ALA A 93 1.99 -20.15 3.10
CA ALA A 93 2.67 -20.05 4.38
C ALA A 93 1.75 -19.45 5.47
N GLY A 94 1.01 -18.38 5.16
CA GLY A 94 0.10 -17.72 6.10
C GLY A 94 -1.03 -18.62 6.55
N LEU A 95 -1.68 -19.31 5.62
CA LEU A 95 -2.75 -20.26 5.94
C LEU A 95 -2.20 -21.47 6.72
N SER A 96 -1.04 -21.99 6.32
CA SER A 96 -0.38 -23.09 7.03
C SER A 96 -0.04 -22.70 8.46
N LEU A 97 0.62 -21.56 8.69
CA LEU A 97 0.96 -21.11 10.03
C LEU A 97 -0.29 -20.77 10.86
N MET A 98 -1.35 -20.25 10.24
CA MET A 98 -2.59 -19.92 10.93
C MET A 98 -3.34 -21.15 11.44
N PHE A 99 -3.44 -22.21 10.62
CA PHE A 99 -4.27 -23.38 10.92
C PHE A 99 -3.49 -24.56 11.49
N LEU A 100 -2.23 -24.78 11.08
CA LEU A 100 -1.42 -25.93 11.53
C LEU A 100 -0.66 -25.65 12.83
N THR A 101 -0.61 -24.39 13.28
CA THR A 101 0.11 -24.01 14.50
C THR A 101 -0.81 -23.26 15.46
N ASN A 102 -0.38 -23.13 16.72
CA ASN A 102 -1.10 -22.37 17.74
C ASN A 102 -0.98 -20.83 17.58
N LEU A 103 -0.34 -20.34 16.50
CA LEU A 103 -0.10 -18.92 16.27
C LEU A 103 -1.33 -18.14 15.78
N ARG A 104 -2.38 -18.82 15.28
CA ARG A 104 -3.64 -18.21 14.82
C ARG A 104 -3.37 -17.01 13.87
N VAL A 105 -3.97 -15.84 14.14
CA VAL A 105 -3.82 -14.61 13.36
C VAL A 105 -2.36 -14.13 13.30
N SER A 106 -1.57 -14.33 14.36
CA SER A 106 -0.15 -13.98 14.34
C SER A 106 0.62 -14.83 13.32
N GLY A 107 0.26 -16.11 13.19
CA GLY A 107 0.83 -17.03 12.20
C GLY A 107 0.58 -16.57 10.76
N PHE A 108 -0.63 -16.04 10.50
CA PHE A 108 -0.97 -15.47 9.20
C PHE A 108 -0.05 -14.30 8.82
N TRP A 109 0.16 -13.34 9.73
CA TRP A 109 1.06 -12.20 9.50
C TRP A 109 2.52 -12.61 9.31
N TRP A 110 2.98 -13.64 10.02
CA TRP A 110 4.32 -14.21 9.79
C TRP A 110 4.44 -14.84 8.40
N GLY A 111 3.45 -15.60 7.96
CA GLY A 111 3.44 -16.15 6.60
C GLY A 111 3.41 -15.08 5.52
N LEU A 112 2.60 -14.03 5.69
CA LEU A 112 2.62 -12.87 4.80
C LEU A 112 3.98 -12.16 4.80
N SER A 113 4.64 -12.07 5.95
CA SER A 113 5.98 -11.49 6.06
C SER A 113 7.02 -12.26 5.24
N ILE A 114 6.92 -13.60 5.19
CA ILE A 114 7.79 -14.43 4.34
C ILE A 114 7.58 -14.12 2.86
N GLY A 115 6.31 -14.06 2.41
CA GLY A 115 5.97 -13.66 1.04
C GLY A 115 6.46 -12.24 0.71
N ALA A 116 6.25 -11.29 1.62
CA ALA A 116 6.71 -9.91 1.48
C ALA A 116 8.24 -9.82 1.37
N LEU A 117 8.97 -10.63 2.13
CA LEU A 117 10.42 -10.66 2.11
C LEU A 117 10.93 -11.22 0.78
N ALA A 118 10.35 -12.33 0.30
CA ALA A 118 10.67 -12.90 -1.01
C ALA A 118 10.41 -11.89 -2.14
N GLN A 119 9.31 -11.14 -2.04
CA GLN A 119 8.98 -10.06 -2.97
C GLN A 119 10.01 -8.93 -2.92
N ALA A 120 10.41 -8.50 -1.72
CA ALA A 120 11.37 -7.42 -1.53
C ALA A 120 12.75 -7.78 -2.10
N VAL A 121 13.20 -9.02 -1.90
CA VAL A 121 14.44 -9.55 -2.49
C VAL A 121 14.33 -9.56 -4.02
N SER A 122 13.24 -10.10 -4.55
CA SER A 122 13.02 -10.21 -6.00
C SER A 122 13.03 -8.82 -6.68
N TYR A 123 12.31 -7.86 -6.14
CA TYR A 123 12.33 -6.50 -6.66
C TYR A 123 13.69 -5.83 -6.50
N THR A 124 14.41 -6.08 -5.40
CA THR A 124 15.75 -5.53 -5.22
C THR A 124 16.69 -6.05 -6.29
N ILE A 125 16.63 -7.34 -6.63
CA ILE A 125 17.41 -7.93 -7.72
C ILE A 125 17.05 -7.28 -9.05
N ILE A 126 15.75 -7.16 -9.36
CA ILE A 126 15.29 -6.49 -10.59
C ILE A 126 15.84 -5.07 -10.65
N ASN A 127 15.69 -4.28 -9.59
CA ASN A 127 16.10 -2.88 -9.55
C ASN A 127 17.61 -2.69 -9.73
N VAL A 128 18.43 -3.62 -9.21
CA VAL A 128 19.89 -3.59 -9.41
C VAL A 128 20.28 -4.00 -10.83
N ARG A 129 19.48 -4.82 -11.50
CA ARG A 129 19.72 -5.30 -12.88
C ARG A 129 19.13 -4.39 -13.97
N ILE A 130 18.44 -3.30 -13.60
CA ILE A 130 17.95 -2.32 -14.57
C ILE A 130 19.15 -1.61 -15.22
N ASP A 131 19.19 -1.66 -16.55
CA ASP A 131 20.06 -0.80 -17.35
C ASP A 131 19.45 0.60 -17.43
N TRP A 132 19.94 1.48 -16.57
CA TRP A 132 19.45 2.85 -16.48
C TRP A 132 19.73 3.67 -17.73
N THR A 133 20.80 3.38 -18.47
CA THR A 133 21.12 4.09 -19.72
C THR A 133 20.06 3.75 -20.77
N ARG A 134 19.73 2.47 -20.92
CA ARG A 134 18.68 2.01 -21.85
C ARG A 134 17.29 2.55 -21.44
N GLU A 135 16.97 2.55 -20.15
CA GLU A 135 15.68 3.08 -19.68
C GLU A 135 15.59 4.61 -19.82
N CYS A 136 16.68 5.36 -19.65
CA CYS A 136 16.73 6.80 -19.95
C CYS A 136 16.52 7.07 -21.44
N GLU A 137 17.11 6.27 -22.33
CA GLU A 137 16.91 6.40 -23.78
C GLU A 137 15.44 6.09 -24.16
N ARG A 138 14.86 5.04 -23.59
CA ARG A 138 13.42 4.70 -23.75
C ARG A 138 12.52 5.82 -23.25
N ALA A 139 12.82 6.40 -22.09
CA ALA A 139 12.08 7.53 -21.55
C ALA A 139 12.18 8.76 -22.47
N ALA A 140 13.38 9.07 -22.97
CA ALA A 140 13.61 10.17 -23.92
C ALA A 140 12.79 9.98 -25.20
N LYS A 141 12.82 8.78 -25.81
CA LYS A 141 12.00 8.43 -26.99
C LYS A 141 10.49 8.60 -26.76
N ARG A 142 10.01 8.29 -25.54
CA ARG A 142 8.60 8.48 -25.14
C ARG A 142 8.21 9.96 -24.96
N THR A 143 9.18 10.81 -24.61
CA THR A 143 8.95 12.26 -24.41
C THR A 143 9.18 13.12 -25.64
N VAL A 144 9.66 12.56 -26.77
CA VAL A 144 9.79 13.34 -28.02
C VAL A 144 8.40 13.77 -28.46
N ILE A 145 8.08 15.04 -28.21
CA ILE A 145 6.85 15.69 -28.67
C ILE A 145 7.05 16.01 -30.14
N ASN A 146 6.47 15.19 -31.02
CA ASN A 146 6.31 15.58 -32.42
C ASN A 146 5.17 16.60 -32.47
N PHE A 147 5.51 17.90 -32.46
CA PHE A 147 4.56 18.94 -32.83
C PHE A 147 4.27 18.80 -34.32
N VAL A 148 3.18 18.11 -34.68
CA VAL A 148 2.58 18.27 -36.01
C VAL A 148 1.75 19.54 -35.96
N GLY A 149 2.45 20.68 -36.04
CA GLY A 149 1.86 21.93 -36.43
C GLY A 149 2.31 22.20 -37.86
N ASP A 150 1.38 22.19 -38.81
CA ASP A 150 1.57 22.91 -40.06
C ASP A 150 1.95 24.34 -39.69
N THR A 151 3.23 24.67 -39.83
CA THR A 151 3.65 26.07 -39.76
C THR A 151 4.62 26.31 -40.89
N ASN A 152 4.13 27.07 -41.87
CA ASN A 152 4.98 27.88 -42.72
C ASN A 152 6.00 28.58 -41.83
N GLU A 153 7.26 28.22 -42.07
CA GLU A 153 8.51 28.88 -41.69
C GLU A 153 8.41 29.96 -40.60
N ALA A 154 8.80 29.59 -39.38
CA ALA A 154 9.40 30.56 -38.46
C ALA A 154 10.57 29.89 -37.74
N LYS A 155 11.79 30.21 -38.18
CA LYS A 155 13.05 29.92 -37.47
C LYS A 155 12.94 30.45 -36.04
N ILE A 156 13.03 29.56 -35.05
CA ILE A 156 13.33 29.94 -33.66
C ILE A 156 14.73 29.42 -33.38
N GLU A 157 15.67 30.34 -33.10
CA GLU A 157 17.03 30.04 -32.69
C GLU A 157 17.04 29.26 -31.36
N ASN A 158 17.85 28.21 -31.34
CA ASN A 158 18.01 27.28 -30.23
C ASN A 158 18.50 27.98 -28.96
N ALA A 159 17.76 27.84 -27.86
CA ALA A 159 18.28 28.07 -26.51
C ALA A 159 18.47 26.71 -25.81
N ASP A 160 19.74 26.41 -25.53
CA ASP A 160 20.28 25.48 -24.54
C ASP A 160 19.79 24.01 -24.58
N SER A 161 20.33 23.26 -25.55
CA SER A 161 20.37 21.80 -25.48
C SER A 161 21.51 21.32 -24.57
N PRO A 162 21.33 20.24 -23.79
CA PRO A 162 22.42 19.59 -23.04
C PRO A 162 23.56 19.15 -23.98
N PRO A 163 24.84 19.25 -23.57
CA PRO A 163 25.96 18.97 -24.46
C PRO A 163 25.99 17.47 -24.81
N GLY A 164 25.82 17.15 -26.09
CA GLY A 164 26.03 15.80 -26.63
C GLY A 164 24.91 15.24 -27.51
N TYR A 165 23.83 15.98 -27.78
CA TYR A 165 22.73 15.49 -28.62
C TYR A 165 22.65 16.31 -29.93
N ASP A 166 23.17 15.76 -31.03
CA ASP A 166 23.08 16.36 -32.37
C ASP A 166 21.74 15.98 -33.01
N PHE A 167 20.90 16.99 -33.25
CA PHE A 167 19.58 16.87 -33.89
C PHE A 167 19.69 16.94 -35.42
N ARG A 168 20.72 16.31 -36.00
CA ARG A 168 20.89 16.27 -37.45
C ARG A 168 20.29 14.98 -37.98
N GLY A 169 19.02 15.06 -38.34
CA GLY A 169 18.34 14.00 -39.04
C GLY A 169 19.07 13.68 -40.34
N GLU A 170 19.74 12.54 -40.38
CA GLU A 170 19.96 11.79 -41.60
C GLU A 170 20.29 10.32 -41.28
N LYS A 171 19.61 9.44 -42.00
CA LYS A 171 19.64 7.98 -41.98
C LYS A 171 20.96 7.35 -41.53
N LEU A 172 20.90 6.51 -40.49
CA LEU A 172 21.75 5.32 -40.39
C LEU A 172 21.03 4.21 -39.60
N TYR A 173 20.14 3.50 -40.27
CA TYR A 173 19.81 2.13 -39.86
C TYR A 173 20.91 1.24 -40.41
N ASN A 174 21.73 0.68 -39.53
CA ASN A 174 22.37 -0.60 -39.81
C ASN A 174 22.01 -1.55 -38.68
N GLU A 175 21.52 -2.69 -39.11
CA GLU A 175 21.14 -3.86 -38.34
C GLU A 175 22.26 -4.31 -37.42
N GLU A 176 21.91 -4.66 -36.19
CA GLU A 176 22.43 -5.86 -35.53
C GLU A 176 21.37 -6.32 -34.52
N LYS A 177 20.69 -7.42 -34.88
CA LYS A 177 19.84 -8.23 -34.01
C LYS A 177 20.73 -8.96 -33.01
N GLU A 178 20.32 -9.00 -31.75
CA GLU A 178 20.24 -10.26 -30.98
C GLU A 178 19.41 -10.04 -29.69
N ASP A 179 18.31 -10.79 -29.67
CA ASP A 179 17.63 -11.44 -28.54
C ASP A 179 17.08 -10.60 -27.37
N ASP A 180 15.80 -10.24 -27.51
CA ASP A 180 14.75 -10.62 -26.54
C ASP A 180 13.39 -10.32 -27.18
N GLU A 181 12.63 -11.37 -27.48
CA GLU A 181 11.28 -11.33 -28.05
C GLU A 181 10.29 -10.60 -27.12
N GLU A 182 9.92 -9.36 -27.46
CA GLU A 182 8.57 -8.83 -27.23
C GLU A 182 8.16 -8.08 -28.50
N GLU A 183 7.33 -8.73 -29.33
CA GLU A 183 6.64 -8.10 -30.45
C GLU A 183 5.75 -6.95 -29.92
N GLU A 184 6.20 -5.70 -30.08
CA GLU A 184 5.30 -4.54 -30.13
C GLU A 184 5.04 -4.25 -31.60
N GLU A 185 3.85 -4.61 -32.08
CA GLU A 185 3.31 -4.17 -33.37
C GLU A 185 3.45 -2.64 -33.49
N GLU A 186 4.12 -2.17 -34.56
CA GLU A 186 4.11 -0.76 -34.97
C GLU A 186 2.70 -0.38 -35.43
N GLU A 187 1.79 -0.15 -34.49
CA GLU A 187 0.49 0.45 -34.76
C GLU A 187 0.65 1.98 -34.89
N GLY A 188 0.12 2.54 -35.98
CA GLY A 188 0.29 3.93 -36.38
C GLY A 188 0.10 4.93 -35.24
N ARG A 189 1.07 5.84 -35.10
CA ARG A 189 1.15 6.85 -34.03
C ARG A 189 -0.04 7.81 -34.10
N GLU A 190 -1.10 7.56 -33.31
CA GLU A 190 -2.11 8.57 -33.00
C GLU A 190 -1.45 9.77 -32.29
N PRO A 191 -1.90 11.02 -32.56
CA PRO A 191 -1.38 12.19 -31.89
C PRO A 191 -1.57 12.08 -30.37
N VAL A 192 -0.55 12.49 -29.61
CA VAL A 192 -0.58 12.48 -28.15
C VAL A 192 -1.70 13.40 -27.68
N LYS A 193 -2.85 12.81 -27.34
CA LYS A 193 -3.96 13.51 -26.68
C LYS A 193 -3.43 14.01 -25.33
N GLY A 194 -3.30 15.33 -25.18
CA GLY A 194 -2.96 15.95 -23.90
C GLY A 194 -3.87 15.41 -22.79
N CYS A 195 -3.34 15.29 -21.56
CA CYS A 195 -4.07 14.70 -20.43
C CYS A 195 -5.49 15.28 -20.38
N PRO A 196 -6.53 14.49 -20.72
CA PRO A 196 -7.86 15.06 -20.83
C PRO A 196 -8.24 15.51 -19.41
N PRO A 197 -8.82 16.70 -19.22
CA PRO A 197 -9.25 17.17 -17.89
C PRO A 197 -10.15 16.15 -17.19
N LYS A 198 -10.81 15.27 -17.95
CA LYS A 198 -11.53 14.07 -17.49
C LYS A 198 -10.67 13.14 -16.62
N VAL A 199 -9.41 12.85 -16.96
CA VAL A 199 -8.55 11.94 -16.16
C VAL A 199 -8.15 12.56 -14.83
N LEU A 200 -7.80 13.84 -14.81
CA LEU A 200 -7.52 14.56 -13.55
C LEU A 200 -8.78 14.66 -12.69
N LEU A 201 -9.94 14.94 -13.30
CA LEU A 201 -11.23 14.98 -12.62
C LEU A 201 -11.60 13.61 -12.03
N THR A 202 -11.47 12.52 -12.79
CA THR A 202 -11.79 11.17 -12.31
C THR A 202 -10.87 10.73 -11.17
N ARG A 203 -9.57 11.03 -11.24
CA ARG A 203 -8.63 10.72 -10.15
C ARG A 203 -8.91 11.56 -8.91
N SER A 204 -9.21 12.84 -9.08
CA SER A 204 -9.60 13.74 -7.99
C SER A 204 -10.91 13.31 -7.33
N LEU A 205 -11.93 12.96 -8.13
CA LEU A 205 -13.21 12.45 -7.66
C LEU A 205 -13.04 11.15 -6.87
N PHE A 206 -12.24 10.20 -7.38
CA PHE A 206 -11.97 8.95 -6.68
C PHE A 206 -11.30 9.18 -5.32
N VAL A 207 -10.26 10.03 -5.28
CA VAL A 207 -9.58 10.38 -4.03
C VAL A 207 -10.54 11.09 -3.07
N SER A 208 -11.36 12.02 -3.58
CA SER A 208 -12.36 12.72 -2.78
C SER A 208 -13.38 11.75 -2.19
N ILE A 209 -13.90 10.80 -2.97
CA ILE A 209 -14.81 9.76 -2.49
C ILE A 209 -14.14 8.93 -1.38
N MET A 210 -12.90 8.49 -1.55
CA MET A 210 -12.20 7.74 -0.50
C MET A 210 -12.06 8.55 0.79
N VAL A 211 -11.67 9.82 0.69
CA VAL A 211 -11.56 10.73 1.85
C VAL A 211 -12.92 10.93 2.52
N LEU A 212 -13.98 11.17 1.76
CA LEU A 212 -15.34 11.30 2.29
C LEU A 212 -15.79 10.02 3.00
N THR A 213 -15.46 8.86 2.45
CA THR A 213 -15.82 7.57 3.05
C THR A 213 -15.13 7.39 4.41
N VAL A 214 -13.85 7.77 4.52
CA VAL A 214 -13.11 7.76 5.78
C VAL A 214 -13.71 8.74 6.78
N ILE A 215 -14.02 9.97 6.35
CA ILE A 215 -14.65 10.98 7.21
C ILE A 215 -16.00 10.47 7.72
N VAL A 216 -16.86 9.95 6.84
CA VAL A 216 -18.16 9.37 7.22
C VAL A 216 -17.96 8.22 8.19
N SER A 217 -17.01 7.31 7.94
CA SER A 217 -16.72 6.20 8.87
C SER A 217 -16.30 6.69 10.26
N VAL A 218 -15.44 7.72 10.34
CA VAL A 218 -15.01 8.31 11.60
C VAL A 218 -16.18 9.02 12.29
N CYS A 219 -16.97 9.80 11.56
CA CYS A 219 -18.17 10.46 12.08
C CYS A 219 -19.19 9.45 12.60
N CYS A 220 -19.51 8.41 11.82
CA CYS A 220 -20.39 7.32 12.25
C CYS A 220 -19.88 6.67 13.54
N ARG A 221 -18.57 6.51 13.68
CA ARG A 221 -17.98 5.96 14.90
C ARG A 221 -18.06 6.89 16.12
N LEU A 222 -17.84 8.19 15.91
CA LEU A 222 -17.82 9.17 17.00
C LEU A 222 -19.23 9.57 17.45
N PHE A 223 -20.18 9.65 16.52
CA PHE A 223 -21.52 10.16 16.78
C PHE A 223 -22.59 9.06 16.94
N LEU A 224 -22.42 7.87 16.33
CA LEU A 224 -23.36 6.78 16.54
C LEU A 224 -22.91 5.92 17.72
N ASP A 225 -23.78 5.81 18.71
CA ASP A 225 -23.60 4.85 19.78
C ASP A 225 -24.03 3.46 19.28
N TRP A 226 -23.04 2.70 18.82
CA TRP A 226 -23.22 1.35 18.28
C TRP A 226 -23.88 0.38 19.27
N SER A 227 -23.86 0.68 20.58
CA SER A 227 -24.59 -0.11 21.58
C SER A 227 -26.10 -0.09 21.40
N ASN A 228 -26.65 0.87 20.64
CA ASN A 228 -28.08 0.90 20.28
C ASN A 228 -28.45 -0.11 19.18
N TYR A 229 -27.51 -0.48 18.32
CA TYR A 229 -27.76 -1.34 17.17
C TYR A 229 -27.26 -2.77 17.39
N PHE A 230 -26.14 -2.92 18.09
CA PHE A 230 -25.53 -4.22 18.40
C PHE A 230 -25.46 -4.39 19.92
N PRO A 231 -26.51 -4.92 20.56
CA PRO A 231 -26.48 -5.19 21.98
C PRO A 231 -25.43 -6.26 22.30
N SER A 232 -24.68 -6.04 23.37
CA SER A 232 -23.70 -7.00 23.89
C SER A 232 -24.18 -7.52 25.24
N TYR A 233 -23.84 -8.75 25.56
CA TYR A 233 -24.21 -9.42 26.80
C TYR A 233 -22.95 -9.68 27.62
N CYS A 234 -23.07 -9.51 28.92
CA CYS A 234 -22.04 -9.86 29.88
C CYS A 234 -22.32 -11.26 30.45
N LEU A 235 -21.32 -12.14 30.41
CA LEU A 235 -21.37 -13.45 31.05
C LEU A 235 -20.88 -13.34 32.50
N LEU A 236 -21.74 -13.69 33.46
CA LEU A 236 -21.38 -13.74 34.88
C LEU A 236 -20.84 -15.12 35.29
N ARG A 237 -20.14 -15.17 36.43
CA ARG A 237 -19.57 -16.40 37.02
C ARG A 237 -20.58 -17.51 37.31
N ASN A 238 -21.86 -17.16 37.46
CA ASN A 238 -22.97 -18.09 37.62
C ASN A 238 -23.57 -18.58 36.28
N SER A 239 -22.88 -18.35 35.16
CA SER A 239 -23.35 -18.67 33.79
C SER A 239 -24.63 -17.93 33.36
N THR A 240 -24.97 -16.82 34.02
CA THR A 240 -26.09 -15.96 33.59
C THR A 240 -25.59 -14.89 32.60
N LEU A 241 -26.39 -14.63 31.56
CA LEU A 241 -26.16 -13.58 30.57
C LEU A 241 -26.97 -12.33 30.94
N LEU A 242 -26.29 -11.20 31.13
CA LEU A 242 -26.94 -9.92 31.42
C LEU A 242 -26.69 -8.93 30.27
N PRO A 243 -27.71 -8.27 29.71
CA PRO A 243 -27.50 -7.28 28.67
C PRO A 243 -26.68 -6.10 29.21
N ILE A 244 -25.66 -5.69 28.45
CA ILE A 244 -24.84 -4.54 28.81
C ILE A 244 -25.65 -3.27 28.55
N PRO A 245 -25.85 -2.41 29.57
CA PRO A 245 -26.60 -1.16 29.41
C PRO A 245 -25.88 -0.20 28.47
N LYS A 246 -26.65 0.68 27.83
CA LYS A 246 -26.18 1.61 26.80
C LYS A 246 -25.06 2.50 27.34
N LYS A 247 -24.20 3.00 26.45
CA LYS A 247 -23.09 3.89 26.86
C LYS A 247 -23.62 5.15 27.56
N SER A 248 -24.74 5.72 27.09
CA SER A 248 -25.43 6.85 27.74
C SER A 248 -25.77 6.57 29.20
N ASP A 249 -26.37 5.41 29.49
CA ASP A 249 -26.86 5.06 30.81
C ASP A 249 -25.70 4.78 31.77
N ARG A 250 -24.63 4.17 31.24
CA ARG A 250 -23.38 3.93 31.98
C ARG A 250 -22.67 5.23 32.36
N LEU A 251 -22.70 6.24 31.48
CA LEU A 251 -22.13 7.56 31.76
C LEU A 251 -22.99 8.36 32.75
N ALA A 252 -24.32 8.20 32.70
CA ALA A 252 -25.24 8.86 33.62
C ALA A 252 -25.14 8.31 35.06
N ASN A 253 -24.97 6.99 35.23
CA ASN A 253 -24.94 6.34 36.53
C ASN A 253 -23.73 5.41 36.72
N PRO A 254 -22.50 5.93 36.76
CA PRO A 254 -21.27 5.12 36.77
C PRO A 254 -21.13 4.22 38.00
N GLN A 255 -21.70 4.62 39.15
CA GLN A 255 -21.64 3.81 40.39
C GLN A 255 -22.53 2.56 40.29
N GLN A 256 -23.66 2.64 39.61
CA GLN A 256 -24.61 1.54 39.47
C GLN A 256 -24.05 0.40 38.61
N PHE A 257 -23.18 0.71 37.65
CA PHE A 257 -22.64 -0.26 36.69
C PHE A 257 -21.20 -0.69 36.99
N LYS A 258 -20.70 -0.46 38.20
CA LYS A 258 -19.37 -0.94 38.64
C LYS A 258 -19.22 -2.47 38.62
N TRP A 259 -20.32 -3.20 38.75
CA TRP A 259 -20.35 -4.67 38.64
C TRP A 259 -19.83 -5.15 37.27
N LEU A 260 -19.95 -4.33 36.21
CA LEU A 260 -19.48 -4.66 34.86
C LEU A 260 -17.96 -4.87 34.81
N GLN A 261 -17.20 -4.26 35.72
CA GLN A 261 -15.74 -4.47 35.84
C GLN A 261 -15.37 -5.55 36.87
N ARG A 262 -16.24 -5.86 37.85
CA ARG A 262 -15.94 -6.84 38.91
C ARG A 262 -16.42 -8.25 38.59
N ASP A 263 -17.62 -8.34 38.02
CA ASP A 263 -18.38 -9.60 37.94
C ASP A 263 -18.55 -10.10 36.50
N CYS A 264 -18.24 -9.25 35.51
CA CYS A 264 -18.25 -9.64 34.10
C CYS A 264 -17.02 -10.45 33.74
N ILE A 265 -17.24 -11.69 33.29
CA ILE A 265 -16.16 -12.58 32.84
C ILE A 265 -15.85 -12.34 31.37
N ASP A 266 -16.89 -12.28 30.54
CA ASP A 266 -16.74 -12.18 29.09
C ASP A 266 -17.87 -11.35 28.48
N ILE A 267 -17.59 -10.69 27.36
CA ILE A 267 -18.57 -9.92 26.59
C ILE A 267 -18.90 -10.68 25.32
N LEU A 268 -20.16 -11.07 25.18
CA LEU A 268 -20.65 -11.82 24.03
C LEU A 268 -21.51 -10.91 23.15
N PRO A 269 -21.30 -10.90 21.82
CA PRO A 269 -22.21 -10.22 20.91
C PRO A 269 -23.58 -10.91 20.90
N SER A 270 -24.67 -10.16 20.64
CA SER A 270 -25.97 -10.77 20.38
C SER A 270 -25.86 -11.71 19.17
N GLN A 271 -26.17 -12.99 19.37
CA GLN A 271 -26.29 -13.97 18.28
C GLN A 271 -27.51 -13.66 17.42
#